data_AF-A0A161I3J3-F1
#
_entry.id   AF-A0A161I3J3-F1
#
_cell.length_a   1.000
_cell.length_b   1.000
_cell.length_c   1.000
_cell.angle_alpha   90.00
_cell.angle_beta   90.00
_cell.angle_gamma   90.00
#
_symmetry.space_group_name_H-M   'P 1'
#
loop_
_entity.id
_entity.type
_entity.pdbx_description
1 polymer ?
#
loop_
_entity_poly.entity_id
_entity_poly.type
_entity_poly.pdbx_seq_one_letter_code
_entity_poly.pdbx_strand_id
1 'polypeptide(L)'
;MSDYTLDLDGFVEPVRPSAETARLRRHGIASTTGDHLCTACLVGTWPVGIGRLSQTLCDGCRAVDTEVARRARLPGGTTAGRFPRGTARWGGLHDESDPDWEPIREAHRYRRSLLERVFVQARAYGLVRLVEQEAGRPPRELVLVGDLRRRDVLVAEPEARVARFARWLAALDPAGHDARSVVLADVVPLARTLRAAEKDARRRRARRDLERVAREAVAAPRAVLTAVRQVVEAERPVR
;
A
#
# COMPACT_ATOMS: atom_id res chain seq x y z
N MET A 1 9.36 -5.24 -15.77
CA MET A 1 8.55 -4.93 -14.56
C MET A 1 9.53 -4.55 -13.47
N SER A 2 9.30 -3.47 -12.74
CA SER A 2 10.12 -3.14 -11.57
C SER A 2 10.00 -4.28 -10.56
N ASP A 3 11.10 -4.91 -10.20
CA ASP A 3 11.10 -5.92 -9.15
C ASP A 3 10.90 -5.21 -7.80
N TYR A 4 9.99 -5.74 -6.99
CA TYR A 4 9.70 -5.23 -5.65
C TYR A 4 10.05 -6.28 -4.61
N THR A 5 10.63 -5.83 -3.49
CA THR A 5 10.81 -6.62 -2.27
C THR A 5 9.66 -6.39 -1.31
N LEU A 6 9.28 -7.42 -0.57
CA LEU A 6 8.33 -7.41 0.54
C LEU A 6 9.05 -7.84 1.82
N ASP A 7 8.70 -7.21 2.94
CA ASP A 7 9.11 -7.67 4.28
C ASP A 7 7.93 -8.23 5.10
N LEU A 8 8.24 -8.73 6.30
CA LEU A 8 7.26 -9.27 7.25
C LEU A 8 6.27 -8.24 7.78
N ASP A 9 6.63 -6.96 7.80
CA ASP A 9 5.74 -5.88 8.23
C ASP A 9 4.76 -5.48 7.13
N GLY A 10 4.89 -6.02 5.92
CA GLY A 10 4.03 -5.71 4.79
C GLY A 10 4.45 -4.43 4.07
N PHE A 11 5.72 -4.03 4.18
CA PHE A 11 6.31 -2.95 3.40
C PHE A 11 6.80 -3.48 2.06
N VAL A 12 6.48 -2.76 0.99
CA VAL A 12 6.86 -3.10 -0.38
C VAL A 12 7.76 -2.01 -0.94
N GLU A 13 8.96 -2.39 -1.36
CA GLU A 13 9.97 -1.45 -1.85
C GLU A 13 10.46 -1.85 -3.22
N PRO A 14 10.82 -0.89 -4.09
CA PRO A 14 11.52 -1.21 -5.32
C PRO A 14 12.92 -1.79 -5.02
N VAL A 15 13.30 -2.87 -5.70
CA VAL A 15 14.65 -3.49 -5.57
C VAL A 15 15.75 -2.47 -5.86
N ARG A 16 15.51 -1.59 -6.84
CA ARG A 16 16.41 -0.48 -7.18
C ARG A 16 15.71 0.84 -6.84
N PRO A 17 16.09 1.49 -5.71
CA PRO A 17 15.56 2.80 -5.38
C PRO A 17 15.95 3.84 -6.45
N SER A 18 15.15 4.90 -6.59
CA SER A 18 15.51 6.04 -7.45
C SER A 18 16.83 6.68 -6.98
N ALA A 19 17.52 7.40 -7.85
CA ALA A 19 18.77 8.10 -7.51
C ALA A 19 18.59 9.05 -6.31
N GLU A 20 17.45 9.72 -6.23
CA GLU A 20 17.05 10.57 -5.10
C GLU A 20 16.84 9.77 -3.81
N THR A 21 16.12 8.65 -3.89
CA THR A 21 15.93 7.73 -2.75
C THR A 21 17.27 7.21 -2.23
N ALA A 22 18.15 6.78 -3.14
CA ALA A 22 19.49 6.31 -2.79
C ALA A 22 20.34 7.42 -2.15
N ARG A 23 20.20 8.67 -2.63
CA ARG A 23 20.85 9.84 -2.02
C ARG A 23 20.34 10.08 -0.60
N LEU A 24 19.02 10.10 -0.36
CA LEU A 24 18.44 10.31 0.97
C LEU A 24 18.88 9.24 1.96
N ARG A 25 18.86 7.96 1.55
CA ARG A 25 19.31 6.83 2.39
C ARG A 25 20.79 6.95 2.78
N ARG A 26 21.66 7.42 1.88
CA ARG A 26 23.07 7.69 2.20
C ARG A 26 23.26 8.77 3.27
N HIS A 27 22.28 9.64 3.47
CA HIS A 27 22.26 10.64 4.52
C HIS A 27 21.48 10.20 5.77
N GLY A 28 21.17 8.90 5.89
CA GLY A 28 20.39 8.37 7.02
C GLY A 28 18.92 8.78 7.01
N ILE A 29 18.43 9.39 5.93
CA ILE A 29 17.04 9.82 5.82
C ILE A 29 16.21 8.67 5.24
N ALA A 30 15.29 8.15 6.04
CA ALA A 30 14.32 7.15 5.60
C ALA A 30 13.41 7.77 4.54
N SER A 31 13.55 7.30 3.31
CA SER A 31 12.70 7.72 2.19
C SER A 31 11.31 7.10 2.31
N THR A 32 10.24 7.89 2.12
CA THR A 32 8.85 7.41 2.03
C THR A 32 8.54 6.72 0.70
N THR A 33 9.55 6.35 -0.08
CA THR A 33 9.43 5.73 -1.41
C THR A 33 9.21 4.22 -1.30
N GLY A 34 8.11 3.85 -0.67
CA GLY A 34 7.62 2.49 -0.58
C GLY A 34 6.09 2.47 -0.56
N ASP A 35 5.54 1.27 -0.58
CA ASP A 35 4.11 1.05 -0.43
C ASP A 35 3.83 0.17 0.80
N HIS A 36 2.63 0.30 1.37
CA HIS A 36 2.09 -0.66 2.32
C HIS A 36 1.19 -1.68 1.62
N LEU A 37 1.31 -2.93 2.06
CA LEU A 37 0.50 -4.04 1.61
C LEU A 37 -0.87 -4.06 2.30
N CYS A 38 -1.92 -4.31 1.53
CA CYS A 38 -3.27 -4.53 2.02
C CYS A 38 -3.33 -5.66 3.04
N THR A 39 -3.87 -5.35 4.22
CA THR A 39 -4.01 -6.30 5.33
C THR A 39 -4.96 -7.45 5.01
N ALA A 40 -5.96 -7.22 4.13
CA ALA A 40 -6.92 -8.23 3.73
C ALA A 40 -6.43 -9.12 2.58
N CYS A 41 -6.09 -8.53 1.42
CA CYS A 41 -5.81 -9.32 0.22
C CYS A 41 -4.33 -9.67 0.01
N LEU A 42 -3.40 -9.05 0.75
CA LEU A 42 -1.95 -9.22 0.61
C LEU A 42 -1.39 -8.99 -0.81
N VAL A 43 -2.07 -8.21 -1.64
CA VAL A 43 -1.67 -7.98 -3.05
C VAL A 43 -1.73 -6.52 -3.42
N GLY A 44 -2.86 -5.87 -3.18
CA GLY A 44 -3.00 -4.45 -3.45
C GLY A 44 -2.15 -3.64 -2.49
N THR A 45 -1.55 -2.57 -3.01
CA THR A 45 -0.67 -1.67 -2.25
C THR A 45 -1.16 -0.22 -2.33
N TRP A 46 -0.62 0.62 -1.46
CA TRP A 46 -0.72 2.08 -1.57
C TRP A 46 0.56 2.74 -1.08
N PRO A 47 0.92 3.92 -1.62
CA PRO A 47 2.14 4.61 -1.22
C PRO A 47 2.09 5.02 0.25
N VAL A 48 3.26 4.96 0.87
CA VAL A 48 3.48 5.47 2.23
C VAL A 48 3.18 6.95 2.26
N GLY A 49 2.39 7.37 3.24
CA GLY A 49 2.08 8.77 3.45
C GLY A 49 1.27 8.96 4.71
N ILE A 50 1.46 10.11 5.35
CA ILE A 50 0.84 10.45 6.65
C ILE A 50 -0.68 10.29 6.59
N GLY A 51 -1.32 10.77 5.50
CA GLY A 51 -2.77 10.64 5.30
C GLY A 51 -3.27 9.22 5.02
N ARG A 52 -2.39 8.21 4.97
CA ARG A 52 -2.71 6.80 4.73
C ARG A 52 -2.17 5.87 5.81
N LEU A 53 -1.70 6.40 6.94
CA LEU A 53 -1.22 5.58 8.08
C LEU A 53 -2.33 4.70 8.64
N SER A 54 -3.56 5.20 8.70
CA SER A 54 -4.74 4.45 9.14
C SER A 54 -5.37 3.58 8.05
N GLN A 55 -4.82 3.58 6.83
CA GLN A 55 -5.35 2.76 5.74
C GLN A 55 -4.92 1.30 5.95
N THR A 56 -5.89 0.40 6.03
CA THR A 56 -5.66 -1.05 6.17
C THR A 56 -6.01 -1.83 4.90
N LEU A 57 -6.92 -1.30 4.08
CA LEU A 57 -7.40 -1.89 2.82
C LEU A 57 -6.93 -1.11 1.60
N CYS A 58 -6.52 -1.81 0.54
CA CYS A 58 -6.28 -1.19 -0.77
C CYS A 58 -7.59 -0.74 -1.43
N ASP A 59 -7.48 0.14 -2.42
CA ASP A 59 -8.65 0.68 -3.15
C ASP A 59 -9.55 -0.41 -3.75
N GLY A 60 -8.96 -1.52 -4.23
CA GLY A 60 -9.71 -2.67 -4.74
C GLY A 60 -10.53 -3.38 -3.67
N CYS A 61 -9.95 -3.64 -2.50
CA CYS A 61 -10.68 -4.24 -1.37
C CYS A 61 -11.72 -3.28 -0.79
N ARG A 62 -11.46 -1.96 -0.79
CA ARG A 62 -12.48 -0.97 -0.42
C ARG A 62 -13.67 -0.99 -1.36
N ALA A 63 -13.45 -1.15 -2.66
CA ALA A 63 -14.55 -1.28 -3.61
C ALA A 63 -15.36 -2.57 -3.40
N VAL A 64 -14.68 -3.69 -3.09
CA VAL A 64 -15.36 -4.95 -2.72
C VAL A 64 -16.18 -4.75 -1.44
N ASP A 65 -15.61 -4.14 -0.42
CA ASP A 65 -16.30 -3.85 0.86
C ASP A 65 -17.58 -3.03 0.65
N THR A 66 -17.50 -1.95 -0.14
CA THR A 66 -18.67 -1.13 -0.51
C THR A 66 -19.72 -1.94 -1.28
N GLU A 67 -19.29 -2.76 -2.24
CA GLU A 67 -20.21 -3.58 -3.04
C GLU A 67 -20.89 -4.67 -2.22
N VAL A 68 -20.16 -5.29 -1.28
CA VAL A 68 -20.70 -6.27 -0.34
C VAL A 68 -21.76 -5.61 0.54
N ALA A 69 -21.45 -4.46 1.14
CA ALA A 69 -22.41 -3.71 1.95
C ALA A 69 -23.67 -3.35 1.16
N ARG A 70 -23.51 -2.86 -0.07
CA ARG A 70 -24.62 -2.51 -0.96
C ARG A 70 -25.52 -3.70 -1.25
N ARG A 71 -24.96 -4.86 -1.61
CA ARG A 71 -25.71 -6.08 -1.90
C ARG A 71 -26.37 -6.69 -0.66
N ALA A 72 -25.70 -6.60 0.49
CA ALA A 72 -26.23 -7.02 1.78
C ALA A 72 -27.25 -6.03 2.37
N ARG A 73 -27.51 -4.90 1.69
CA ARG A 73 -28.42 -3.82 2.14
C ARG A 73 -28.04 -3.24 3.50
N LEU A 74 -26.74 -3.11 3.75
CA LEU A 74 -26.19 -2.52 4.97
C LEU A 74 -25.80 -1.05 4.73
N PRO A 75 -25.92 -0.18 5.75
CA PRO A 75 -25.72 1.26 5.62
C PRO A 75 -24.26 1.66 5.33
N GLY A 76 -23.31 0.75 5.56
CA GLY A 76 -21.89 1.02 5.37
C GLY A 76 -21.03 -0.22 5.20
N GLY A 77 -19.77 0.04 4.86
CA GLY A 77 -18.71 -0.95 4.82
C GLY A 77 -18.41 -1.57 6.18
N THR A 78 -17.44 -2.45 6.20
CA THR A 78 -17.00 -3.15 7.42
C THR A 78 -16.28 -2.21 8.38
N THR A 79 -16.32 -2.52 9.68
CA THR A 79 -15.59 -1.79 10.72
C THR A 79 -14.18 -2.33 10.93
N ALA A 80 -13.90 -3.55 10.48
CA ALA A 80 -12.59 -4.19 10.56
C ALA A 80 -11.47 -3.27 10.04
N GLY A 81 -10.41 -3.10 10.85
CA GLY A 81 -9.28 -2.27 10.49
C GLY A 81 -9.61 -0.79 10.29
N ARG A 82 -10.64 -0.25 10.96
CA ARG A 82 -11.05 1.16 10.90
C ARG A 82 -11.31 1.72 12.28
N PHE A 83 -11.21 3.04 12.40
CA PHE A 83 -11.63 3.75 13.60
C PHE A 83 -13.11 3.50 13.90
N PRO A 84 -13.52 3.40 15.18
CA PRO A 84 -14.91 3.12 15.58
C PRO A 84 -15.95 4.11 15.02
N ARG A 85 -15.56 5.37 14.77
CA ARG A 85 -16.42 6.41 14.18
C ARG A 85 -16.32 6.53 12.65
N GLY A 86 -15.59 5.63 12.00
CA GLY A 86 -15.46 5.55 10.53
C GLY A 86 -14.66 6.68 9.86
N THR A 87 -14.34 7.76 10.56
CA THR A 87 -13.52 8.87 10.05
C THR A 87 -12.06 8.72 10.45
N ALA A 88 -11.15 8.99 9.51
CA ALA A 88 -9.75 9.18 9.83
C ALA A 88 -9.63 10.38 10.78
N ARG A 89 -9.07 10.20 11.98
CA ARG A 89 -8.74 11.32 12.85
C ARG A 89 -7.55 12.06 12.26
N TRP A 90 -7.77 13.32 11.87
CA TRP A 90 -6.71 14.23 11.43
C TRP A 90 -5.99 14.89 12.62
N GLY A 91 -6.63 14.93 13.80
CA GLY A 91 -6.02 15.40 15.06
C GLY A 91 -5.72 14.24 16.01
N GLY A 92 -4.54 14.25 16.64
CA GLY A 92 -4.06 13.15 17.51
C GLY A 92 -3.21 12.10 16.80
N LEU A 93 -2.72 12.39 15.58
CA LEU A 93 -1.85 11.54 14.73
C LEU A 93 -0.52 11.10 15.36
N HIS A 94 -0.27 11.41 16.64
CA HIS A 94 1.03 11.22 17.28
C HIS A 94 1.04 10.18 18.40
N ASP A 95 -0.12 9.61 18.75
CA ASP A 95 -0.15 8.54 19.73
C ASP A 95 -0.72 7.25 19.13
N GLU A 96 0.16 6.48 18.50
CA GLU A 96 -0.14 5.12 18.06
C GLU A 96 -0.55 4.20 19.22
N SER A 97 -0.47 4.64 20.49
CA SER A 97 -0.98 3.92 21.66
C SER A 97 -2.43 4.26 22.02
N ASP A 98 -3.06 5.26 21.38
CA ASP A 98 -4.48 5.59 21.61
C ASP A 98 -5.36 4.34 21.35
N PRO A 99 -6.31 4.00 22.24
CA PRO A 99 -7.23 2.88 22.08
C PRO A 99 -8.01 2.88 20.76
N ASP A 100 -8.31 4.05 20.19
CA ASP A 100 -9.02 4.17 18.91
C ASP A 100 -8.25 3.53 17.74
N TRP A 101 -6.93 3.41 17.85
CA TRP A 101 -6.08 2.75 16.84
C TRP A 101 -6.06 1.23 16.97
N GLU A 102 -6.62 0.64 18.03
CA GLU A 102 -6.58 -0.80 18.24
C GLU A 102 -7.10 -1.61 17.04
N PRO A 103 -8.22 -1.26 16.38
CA PRO A 103 -8.68 -1.99 15.21
C PRO A 103 -7.66 -1.99 14.05
N ILE A 104 -6.92 -0.88 13.89
CA ILE A 104 -5.89 -0.74 12.85
C ILE A 104 -4.67 -1.60 13.23
N ARG A 105 -4.22 -1.55 14.49
CA ARG A 105 -3.14 -2.40 15.02
C ARG A 105 -3.49 -3.88 14.86
N GLU A 106 -4.72 -4.26 15.17
CA GLU A 106 -5.21 -5.63 15.02
C GLU A 106 -5.17 -6.09 13.54
N ALA A 107 -5.60 -5.24 12.61
CA ALA A 107 -5.48 -5.52 11.17
C ALA A 107 -4.01 -5.67 10.72
N HIS A 108 -3.08 -4.89 11.27
CA HIS A 108 -1.65 -5.04 11.01
C HIS A 108 -1.08 -6.33 11.61
N ARG A 109 -1.47 -6.69 12.84
CA ARG A 109 -1.09 -7.96 13.48
C ARG A 109 -1.59 -9.16 12.67
N TYR A 110 -2.84 -9.10 12.19
CA TYR A 110 -3.40 -10.13 11.33
C TYR A 110 -2.62 -10.25 10.00
N ARG A 111 -2.30 -9.12 9.33
CA ARG A 111 -1.44 -9.11 8.15
C ARG A 111 -0.10 -9.79 8.42
N ARG A 112 0.56 -9.42 9.52
CA ARG A 112 1.85 -9.98 9.92
C ARG A 112 1.76 -11.49 10.12
N SER A 113 0.73 -11.99 10.80
CA SER A 113 0.53 -13.44 10.99
C SER A 113 0.36 -14.21 9.67
N LEU A 114 -0.23 -13.58 8.65
CA LEU A 114 -0.33 -14.19 7.32
C LEU A 114 1.02 -14.16 6.59
N LEU A 115 1.76 -13.06 6.71
CA LEU A 115 3.09 -12.93 6.13
C LEU A 115 4.10 -13.87 6.78
N GLU A 116 4.01 -14.13 8.07
CA GLU A 116 4.86 -15.13 8.75
C GLU A 116 4.74 -16.51 8.08
N ARG A 117 3.53 -16.95 7.73
CA ARG A 117 3.31 -18.19 6.98
C ARG A 117 3.91 -18.14 5.56
N VAL A 118 3.75 -17.00 4.88
CA VAL A 118 4.36 -16.76 3.56
C VAL A 118 5.88 -16.84 3.65
N PHE A 119 6.49 -16.26 4.67
CA PHE A 119 7.94 -16.25 4.87
C PHE A 119 8.48 -17.62 5.27
N VAL A 120 7.74 -18.40 6.07
CA VAL A 120 8.09 -19.81 6.33
C VAL A 120 8.20 -20.60 5.01
N GLN A 121 7.22 -20.46 4.11
CA GLN A 121 7.27 -21.10 2.80
C GLN A 121 8.39 -20.52 1.93
N ALA A 122 8.59 -19.20 1.93
CA ALA A 122 9.66 -18.56 1.17
C ALA A 122 11.06 -19.03 1.63
N ARG A 123 11.28 -19.24 2.94
CA ARG A 123 12.51 -19.83 3.48
C ARG A 123 12.70 -21.25 2.97
N ALA A 124 11.65 -22.08 3.01
CA ALA A 124 11.71 -23.45 2.49
C ALA A 124 12.07 -23.51 1.00
N TYR A 125 11.69 -22.50 0.22
CA TYR A 125 12.05 -22.36 -1.19
C TYR A 125 13.37 -21.61 -1.45
N GLY A 126 14.09 -21.15 -0.42
CA GLY A 126 15.34 -20.41 -0.56
C GLY A 126 15.17 -19.01 -1.18
N LEU A 127 14.02 -18.37 -0.99
CA LEU A 127 13.67 -17.08 -1.61
C LEU A 127 13.95 -15.86 -0.71
N VAL A 128 14.29 -16.08 0.56
CA VAL A 128 14.51 -15.01 1.54
C VAL A 128 15.92 -14.46 1.42
N ARG A 129 16.02 -13.13 1.35
CA ARG A 129 17.27 -12.38 1.45
C ARG A 129 17.31 -11.64 2.78
N LEU A 130 18.41 -11.78 3.52
CA LEU A 130 18.68 -11.01 4.72
C LEU A 130 19.37 -9.70 4.34
N VAL A 131 18.89 -8.58 4.89
CA VAL A 131 19.49 -7.26 4.69
C VAL A 131 19.74 -6.61 6.04
N GLU A 132 21.00 -6.34 6.33
CA GLU A 132 21.40 -5.54 7.48
C GLU A 132 20.96 -4.08 7.27
N GLN A 133 20.34 -3.49 8.29
CA GLN A 133 19.91 -2.09 8.25
C GLN A 133 20.82 -1.21 9.10
N GLU A 134 21.08 -1.63 10.34
CA GLU A 134 21.89 -0.90 11.33
C GLU A 134 22.66 -1.90 12.18
N ALA A 135 23.85 -1.51 12.63
CA ALA A 135 24.64 -2.33 13.55
C ALA A 135 23.85 -2.58 14.86
N GLY A 136 23.75 -3.86 15.26
CA GLY A 136 23.06 -4.26 16.48
C GLY A 136 21.56 -4.51 16.36
N ARG A 137 20.94 -4.27 15.19
CA ARG A 137 19.55 -4.69 14.92
C ARG A 137 19.53 -6.03 14.17
N PRO A 138 18.50 -6.88 14.39
CA PRO A 138 18.35 -8.09 13.61
C PRO A 138 18.18 -7.75 12.11
N PRO A 139 18.75 -8.55 11.20
CA PRO A 139 18.61 -8.31 9.78
C PRO A 139 17.14 -8.43 9.36
N ARG A 140 16.76 -7.62 8.37
CA ARG A 140 15.41 -7.63 7.80
C ARG A 140 15.31 -8.75 6.78
N GLU A 141 14.29 -9.61 6.90
CA GLU A 141 13.97 -10.60 5.88
C GLU A 141 13.20 -9.94 4.73
N LEU A 142 13.73 -10.08 3.52
CA LEU A 142 13.10 -9.59 2.29
C LEU A 142 12.85 -10.74 1.32
N VAL A 143 11.75 -10.67 0.58
CA VAL A 143 11.43 -11.60 -0.51
C VAL A 143 11.01 -10.82 -1.75
N LEU A 144 11.40 -11.29 -2.93
CA LEU A 144 10.90 -10.70 -4.18
C LEU A 144 9.44 -11.07 -4.38
N VAL A 145 8.57 -10.07 -4.56
CA VAL A 145 7.14 -10.27 -4.81
C VAL A 145 6.91 -11.11 -6.07
N GLY A 146 7.78 -10.96 -7.08
CA GLY A 146 7.74 -11.77 -8.29
C GLY A 146 7.96 -13.26 -8.03
N ASP A 147 8.87 -13.62 -7.11
CA ASP A 147 9.15 -15.02 -6.76
C ASP A 147 8.01 -15.66 -5.99
N LEU A 148 7.41 -14.92 -5.04
CA LEU A 148 6.24 -15.41 -4.31
C LEU A 148 5.07 -15.74 -5.25
N ARG A 149 4.90 -14.96 -6.32
CA ARG A 149 3.86 -15.22 -7.33
C ARG A 149 4.22 -16.38 -8.24
N ARG A 150 5.47 -16.48 -8.69
CA ARG A 150 5.94 -17.60 -9.53
C ARG A 150 5.84 -18.96 -8.86
N ARG A 151 5.90 -19.00 -7.52
CA ARG A 151 5.81 -20.22 -6.71
C ARG A 151 4.43 -20.42 -6.08
N ASP A 152 3.43 -19.65 -6.47
CA ASP A 152 2.07 -19.68 -5.92
C ASP A 152 1.97 -19.53 -4.39
N VAL A 153 3.03 -19.03 -3.74
CA VAL A 153 3.04 -18.72 -2.31
C VAL A 153 2.10 -17.53 -2.04
N LEU A 154 2.02 -16.59 -2.97
CA LEU A 154 1.14 -15.42 -2.90
C LEU A 154 0.32 -15.26 -4.17
N VAL A 155 -0.69 -16.13 -4.30
CA VAL A 155 -1.72 -16.13 -5.36
C VAL A 155 -2.35 -14.75 -5.50
N ALA A 156 -2.29 -14.13 -6.67
CA ALA A 156 -2.72 -12.74 -6.91
C ALA A 156 -4.10 -12.61 -7.58
N GLU A 157 -4.70 -13.75 -7.91
CA GLU A 157 -5.96 -13.92 -8.60
C GLU A 157 -7.09 -13.22 -7.83
N PRO A 158 -7.95 -12.46 -8.52
CA PRO A 158 -9.03 -11.70 -7.88
C PRO A 158 -9.94 -12.53 -6.97
N GLU A 159 -10.26 -13.76 -7.35
CA GLU A 159 -11.09 -14.70 -6.60
C GLU A 159 -10.39 -15.09 -5.28
N ALA A 160 -9.10 -15.44 -5.34
CA ALA A 160 -8.30 -15.76 -4.14
C ALA A 160 -8.20 -14.54 -3.20
N ARG A 161 -8.13 -13.34 -3.76
CA ARG A 161 -8.11 -12.08 -2.99
C ARG A 161 -9.43 -11.78 -2.32
N VAL A 162 -10.56 -12.03 -2.98
CA VAL A 162 -11.91 -11.91 -2.37
C VAL A 162 -12.06 -12.94 -1.25
N ALA A 163 -11.64 -14.19 -1.46
CA ALA A 163 -11.65 -15.21 -0.41
C ALA A 163 -10.79 -14.81 0.80
N ARG A 164 -9.60 -14.23 0.58
CA ARG A 164 -8.77 -13.67 1.67
C ARG A 164 -9.44 -12.49 2.36
N PHE A 165 -10.14 -11.63 1.62
CA PHE A 165 -10.92 -10.54 2.19
C PHE A 165 -12.05 -11.05 3.11
N ALA A 166 -12.80 -12.07 2.69
CA ALA A 166 -13.83 -12.68 3.52
C ALA A 166 -13.25 -13.28 4.81
N ARG A 167 -12.11 -14.00 4.73
CA ARG A 167 -11.42 -14.54 5.91
C ARG A 167 -10.89 -13.47 6.85
N TRP A 168 -10.33 -12.40 6.29
CA TRP A 168 -9.88 -11.23 7.06
C TRP A 168 -11.05 -10.60 7.81
N LEU A 169 -12.20 -10.46 7.16
CA LEU A 169 -13.39 -9.93 7.82
C LEU A 169 -13.90 -10.85 8.92
N ALA A 170 -13.99 -12.16 8.66
CA ALA A 170 -14.40 -13.14 9.66
C ALA A 170 -13.51 -13.15 10.90
N ALA A 171 -12.20 -12.85 10.73
CA ALA A 171 -11.26 -12.81 11.84
C ALA A 171 -11.36 -11.53 12.69
N LEU A 172 -11.64 -10.38 12.08
CA LEU A 172 -11.56 -9.06 12.73
C LEU A 172 -12.92 -8.43 13.06
N ASP A 173 -13.98 -8.84 12.37
CA ASP A 173 -15.35 -8.40 12.60
C ASP A 173 -16.31 -9.57 12.28
N PRO A 174 -16.39 -10.59 13.16
CA PRO A 174 -17.19 -11.79 12.93
C PRO A 174 -18.68 -11.46 12.71
N ALA A 175 -19.24 -10.54 13.50
CA ALA A 175 -20.63 -10.11 13.34
C ALA A 175 -20.86 -9.42 11.98
N GLY A 176 -19.93 -8.58 11.55
CA GLY A 176 -19.99 -7.96 10.23
C GLY A 176 -19.81 -8.95 9.08
N HIS A 177 -19.01 -10.00 9.27
CA HIS A 177 -18.91 -11.12 8.34
C HIS A 177 -20.24 -11.87 8.23
N ASP A 178 -20.84 -12.24 9.36
CA ASP A 178 -22.06 -13.07 9.38
C ASP A 178 -23.22 -12.35 8.69
N ALA A 179 -23.37 -11.05 8.93
CA ALA A 179 -24.34 -10.19 8.26
C ALA A 179 -24.13 -10.09 6.73
N ARG A 180 -22.94 -10.43 6.22
CA ARG A 180 -22.52 -10.33 4.82
C ARG A 180 -22.23 -11.68 4.16
N SER A 181 -22.34 -12.78 4.91
CA SER A 181 -21.83 -14.11 4.55
C SER A 181 -22.35 -14.62 3.20
N VAL A 182 -23.66 -14.47 2.95
CA VAL A 182 -24.30 -14.87 1.68
C VAL A 182 -23.69 -14.13 0.49
N VAL A 183 -23.45 -12.83 0.62
CA VAL A 183 -22.86 -12.02 -0.47
C VAL A 183 -21.38 -12.34 -0.64
N LEU A 184 -20.66 -12.58 0.47
CA LEU A 184 -19.25 -12.95 0.43
C LEU A 184 -19.01 -14.32 -0.21
N ALA A 185 -20.00 -15.21 -0.19
CA ALA A 185 -19.97 -16.48 -0.90
C ALA A 185 -20.01 -16.31 -2.44
N ASP A 186 -20.55 -15.21 -2.95
CA ASP A 186 -20.59 -14.88 -4.39
C ASP A 186 -19.25 -14.33 -4.90
N VAL A 187 -18.19 -15.16 -4.83
CA VAL A 187 -16.80 -14.75 -5.09
C VAL A 187 -16.60 -14.20 -6.52
N VAL A 188 -17.20 -14.83 -7.53
CA VAL A 188 -16.96 -14.47 -8.95
C VAL A 188 -17.46 -13.06 -9.29
N PRO A 189 -18.70 -12.66 -8.95
CA PRO A 189 -19.13 -11.27 -9.10
C PRO A 189 -18.24 -10.26 -8.35
N LEU A 190 -17.85 -10.57 -7.11
CA LEU A 190 -16.98 -9.69 -6.32
C LEU A 190 -15.57 -9.57 -6.92
N ALA A 191 -15.05 -10.64 -7.52
CA ALA A 191 -13.78 -10.63 -8.23
C ALA A 191 -13.83 -9.71 -9.47
N ARG A 192 -14.97 -9.64 -10.16
CA ARG A 192 -15.19 -8.67 -11.26
C ARG A 192 -15.18 -7.23 -10.76
N THR A 193 -15.85 -6.96 -9.63
CA THR A 193 -15.80 -5.64 -8.97
C THR A 193 -14.37 -5.24 -8.62
N LEU A 194 -13.61 -6.16 -8.04
CA LEU A 194 -12.20 -5.95 -7.72
C LEU A 194 -11.40 -5.58 -8.97
N ARG A 195 -11.51 -6.36 -10.06
CA ARG A 195 -10.81 -6.10 -11.33
C ARG A 195 -11.14 -4.71 -11.89
N ALA A 196 -12.42 -4.32 -11.87
CA ALA A 196 -12.87 -3.01 -12.34
C ALA A 196 -12.25 -1.88 -11.51
N ALA A 197 -12.31 -1.98 -10.18
CA ALA A 197 -11.74 -0.99 -9.28
C ALA A 197 -10.22 -0.84 -9.44
N GLU A 198 -9.50 -1.95 -9.67
CA GLU A 198 -8.06 -1.90 -9.93
C GLU A 198 -7.72 -1.25 -11.26
N LYS A 199 -8.48 -1.57 -12.31
CA LYS A 199 -8.33 -0.93 -13.62
C LYS A 199 -8.52 0.58 -13.50
N ASP A 200 -9.53 1.02 -12.77
CA ASP A 200 -9.80 2.44 -12.56
C ASP A 200 -8.74 3.12 -11.68
N ALA A 201 -8.26 2.45 -10.63
CA ALA A 201 -7.16 2.97 -9.82
C ALA A 201 -5.87 3.13 -10.63
N ARG A 202 -5.54 2.18 -11.51
CA ARG A 202 -4.40 2.27 -12.43
C ARG A 202 -4.57 3.44 -13.41
N ARG A 203 -5.76 3.59 -14.00
CA ARG A 203 -6.08 4.72 -14.89
C ARG A 203 -5.94 6.06 -14.20
N ARG A 204 -6.47 6.20 -12.98
CA ARG A 204 -6.34 7.43 -12.18
C ARG A 204 -4.89 7.75 -11.84
N ARG A 205 -4.07 6.75 -11.49
CA ARG A 205 -2.64 6.93 -11.25
C ARG A 205 -1.91 7.39 -12.51
N ALA A 206 -2.09 6.67 -13.62
CA ALA A 206 -1.48 7.02 -14.91
C ALA A 206 -1.83 8.45 -15.34
N ARG A 207 -3.10 8.86 -15.17
CA ARG A 207 -3.52 10.24 -15.46
C ARG A 207 -2.79 11.26 -14.58
N ARG A 208 -2.68 11.03 -13.26
CA ARG A 208 -1.94 11.92 -12.36
C ARG A 208 -0.45 11.99 -12.69
N ASP A 209 0.14 10.87 -13.08
CA ASP A 209 1.55 10.82 -13.48
C ASP A 209 1.76 11.63 -14.78
N LEU A 210 0.86 11.52 -15.76
CA LEU A 210 0.87 12.35 -16.96
C LEU A 210 0.69 13.84 -16.64
N GLU A 211 -0.26 14.20 -15.77
CA GLU A 211 -0.47 15.57 -15.31
C GLU A 211 0.73 16.12 -14.52
N ARG A 212 1.47 15.27 -13.80
CA ARG A 212 2.72 15.64 -13.12
C ARG A 212 3.83 15.89 -14.15
N VAL A 213 4.06 14.95 -15.06
CA VAL A 213 5.08 15.06 -16.12
C VAL A 213 4.80 16.28 -17.01
N ALA A 214 3.53 16.54 -17.36
CA ALA A 214 3.16 17.73 -18.12
C ALA A 214 3.48 19.03 -17.38
N ARG A 215 3.21 19.10 -16.06
CA ARG A 215 3.57 20.26 -15.24
C ARG A 215 5.09 20.45 -15.14
N GLU A 216 5.84 19.37 -14.95
CA GLU A 216 7.30 19.39 -14.92
C GLU A 216 7.88 19.83 -16.27
N ALA A 217 7.34 19.32 -17.38
CA ALA A 217 7.74 19.68 -18.75
C ALA A 217 7.40 21.13 -19.10
N VAL A 218 6.34 21.72 -18.55
CA VAL A 218 6.04 23.17 -18.70
C VAL A 218 6.90 24.03 -17.77
N ALA A 219 7.25 23.53 -16.59
CA ALA A 219 8.09 24.24 -15.62
C ALA A 219 9.57 24.28 -16.04
N ALA A 220 10.09 23.22 -16.66
CA ALA A 220 11.50 23.13 -17.03
C ALA A 220 11.96 24.22 -18.04
N PRO A 221 11.25 24.52 -19.14
CA PRO A 221 11.60 25.61 -20.04
C PRO A 221 11.51 26.99 -19.37
N ARG A 222 10.53 27.20 -18.49
CA ARG A 222 10.38 28.46 -17.73
C ARG A 222 11.53 28.65 -16.75
N ALA A 223 11.94 27.59 -16.04
CA ALA A 223 13.08 27.63 -15.14
C ALA A 223 14.39 27.93 -15.88
N VAL A 224 14.59 27.36 -17.07
CA VAL A 224 15.76 27.67 -17.93
C VAL A 224 15.72 29.13 -18.39
N LEU A 225 14.58 29.64 -18.85
CA LEU A 225 14.44 31.05 -19.25
C LEU A 225 14.64 32.02 -18.08
N THR A 226 14.16 31.68 -16.88
CA THR A 226 14.41 32.45 -15.66
C THR A 226 15.88 32.44 -15.27
N ALA A 227 16.54 31.28 -15.34
CA ALA A 227 17.98 31.17 -15.06
C ALA A 227 18.81 31.99 -16.08
N VAL A 228 18.47 31.94 -17.36
CA VAL A 228 19.11 32.78 -18.40
C VAL A 228 18.89 34.27 -18.12
N ARG A 229 17.67 34.68 -17.75
CA ARG A 229 17.40 36.07 -17.35
C ARG A 229 18.23 36.51 -16.14
N GLN A 230 18.34 35.67 -15.12
CA GLN A 230 19.12 35.96 -13.92
C GLN A 230 20.62 36.09 -14.21
N VAL A 231 21.16 35.24 -15.11
CA VAL A 231 22.55 35.37 -15.58
C VAL A 231 22.74 36.68 -16.35
N VAL A 232 21.83 37.01 -17.27
CA VAL A 232 21.88 38.26 -18.03
C VAL A 232 21.73 39.51 -17.15
N GLU A 233 20.91 39.46 -16.09
CA GLU A 233 20.78 40.54 -15.11
C GLU A 233 22.02 40.66 -14.20
N ALA A 234 22.65 39.54 -13.84
CA ALA A 234 23.89 39.53 -13.04
C ALA A 234 25.12 40.03 -13.82
N GLU A 235 25.14 39.89 -15.15
CA GLU A 235 26.21 40.39 -16.02
C GLU A 235 26.02 41.85 -16.48
N ARG A 236 24.91 42.51 -16.10
CA ARG A 236 24.76 43.95 -16.39
C ARG A 236 25.72 44.75 -15.51
N PRO A 237 26.66 45.53 -16.10
CA PRO A 237 27.53 46.38 -15.30
C PRO A 237 26.69 47.43 -14.57
N VAL A 238 26.88 47.50 -13.25
CA VAL A 238 26.36 48.57 -12.41
C VAL A 238 26.92 49.88 -12.96
N ARG A 239 26.05 50.73 -13.49
CA ARG A 239 26.37 52.12 -13.84
C ARG A 239 26.23 52.99 -12.60
#